data_AF-A0A918ICA9-F1
#
_entry.id   AF-A0A918ICA9-F1
#
_cell.length_a   1.000
_cell.length_b   1.000
_cell.length_c   1.000
_cell.angle_alpha   90.00
_cell.angle_beta   90.00
_cell.angle_gamma   90.00
#
_symmetry.space_group_name_H-M   'P 1'
#
loop_
_entity.id
_entity.type
_entity.pdbx_description
1 polymer ?
#
loop_
_entity_poly.entity_id
_entity_poly.type
_entity_poly.pdbx_seq_one_letter_code
_entity_poly.pdbx_strand_id
1 'polypeptide(L)'
;MRPGVVLALVSASSLALLGAPARAASDPLPARMADTGGGSQLITAQADRADSTSGTLTWWDLKDGQWVQTGTAPARFGANGLVEGGSRTQGTNTTPTGLYSVPFGFGIKTAPSGTSIEYRAVKDSSWWCQDNDSTSYNRWVDPLPGDCRETESEHLVSYSTQYTYALVIGFNYDKPVRGRGAGIFLHVNGTGATAGCVSVPQDAMERILRWVVPGKQVHVAIGTVDGATALTRY
;
A
#
# COMPACT_ATOMS: atom_id res chain seq x y z
N MET A 1 43.28 75.60 -26.40
CA MET A 1 43.30 74.73 -25.20
C MET A 1 42.39 73.54 -25.49
N ARG A 2 42.92 72.32 -25.46
CA ARG A 2 42.22 71.08 -25.81
C ARG A 2 41.43 70.55 -24.60
N PRO A 3 40.23 70.00 -24.80
CA PRO A 3 39.74 68.91 -23.97
C PRO A 3 39.67 67.62 -24.80
N GLY A 4 40.25 66.55 -24.26
CA GLY A 4 40.20 65.21 -24.81
C GLY A 4 38.88 64.51 -24.48
N VAL A 5 38.45 63.63 -25.39
CA VAL A 5 37.34 62.69 -25.14
C VAL A 5 37.94 61.30 -25.04
N VAL A 6 37.76 60.69 -23.87
CA VAL A 6 38.14 59.31 -23.57
C VAL A 6 37.02 58.40 -24.09
N LEU A 7 37.34 57.53 -25.03
CA LEU A 7 36.43 56.48 -25.52
C LEU A 7 36.56 55.26 -24.58
N ALA A 8 35.54 55.01 -23.76
CA ALA A 8 35.44 53.78 -22.97
C ALA A 8 34.74 52.69 -23.80
N LEU A 9 35.50 51.67 -24.19
CA LEU A 9 34.97 50.43 -24.79
C LEU A 9 34.41 49.54 -23.68
N VAL A 10 33.09 49.36 -23.64
CA VAL A 10 32.43 48.38 -22.78
C VAL A 10 32.24 47.10 -23.59
N SER A 11 33.06 46.07 -23.32
CA SER A 11 32.84 44.72 -23.84
C SER A 11 31.65 44.08 -23.14
N ALA A 12 30.58 43.83 -23.88
CA ALA A 12 29.47 42.99 -23.43
C ALA A 12 29.84 41.51 -23.65
N SER A 13 30.26 40.83 -22.59
CA SER A 13 30.44 39.37 -22.59
C SER A 13 29.10 38.69 -22.36
N SER A 14 28.48 38.20 -23.43
CA SER A 14 27.27 37.38 -23.39
C SER A 14 27.60 35.98 -22.87
N LEU A 15 27.43 35.74 -21.57
CA LEU A 15 27.44 34.40 -21.00
C LEU A 15 26.14 33.67 -21.41
N ALA A 16 26.22 32.89 -22.48
CA ALA A 16 25.20 31.90 -22.81
C ALA A 16 25.28 30.77 -21.77
N LEU A 17 24.37 30.81 -20.78
CA LEU A 17 24.09 29.69 -19.90
C LEU A 17 23.45 28.57 -20.74
N LEU A 18 24.27 27.63 -21.20
CA LEU A 18 23.82 26.34 -21.72
C LEU A 18 23.07 25.62 -20.60
N GLY A 19 21.75 25.69 -20.63
CA GLY A 19 20.89 24.87 -19.78
C GLY A 19 21.15 23.40 -20.07
N ALA A 20 21.57 22.64 -19.07
CA ALA A 20 21.62 21.18 -19.16
C ALA A 20 20.21 20.65 -19.49
N PRO A 21 20.08 19.60 -20.32
CA PRO A 21 18.77 19.04 -20.61
C PRO A 21 18.17 18.52 -19.31
N ALA A 22 16.96 18.98 -18.97
CA ALA A 22 16.18 18.38 -17.90
C ALA A 22 16.04 16.89 -18.22
N ARG A 23 16.56 16.02 -17.35
CA ARG A 23 16.39 14.58 -17.48
C ARG A 23 14.88 14.32 -17.52
N ALA A 24 14.38 13.81 -18.65
CA ALA A 24 12.97 13.45 -18.78
C ALA A 24 12.60 12.57 -17.58
N ALA A 25 11.65 13.02 -16.76
CA ALA A 25 11.18 12.23 -15.64
C ALA A 25 10.62 10.93 -16.22
N SER A 26 11.12 9.78 -15.75
CA SER A 26 10.53 8.50 -16.11
C SER A 26 9.05 8.51 -15.71
N ASP A 27 8.18 7.95 -16.53
CA ASP A 27 6.74 7.84 -16.23
C ASP A 27 6.52 7.31 -14.80
N PRO A 28 5.54 7.83 -14.05
CA PRO A 28 5.27 7.37 -12.69
C PRO A 28 4.98 5.88 -12.67
N LEU A 29 5.29 5.19 -11.57
CA LEU A 29 5.19 3.72 -11.49
C LEU A 29 3.82 3.17 -11.99
N PRO A 30 2.66 3.73 -11.58
CA PRO A 30 1.37 3.24 -12.07
C PRO A 30 1.18 3.34 -13.59
N ALA A 31 1.81 4.32 -14.26
CA ALA A 31 1.75 4.45 -15.71
C ALA A 31 2.58 3.39 -16.45
N ARG A 32 3.46 2.67 -15.73
CA ARG A 32 4.29 1.58 -16.27
C ARG A 32 3.79 0.19 -15.86
N MET A 33 2.69 0.13 -15.09
CA MET A 33 2.05 -1.12 -14.69
C MET A 33 1.20 -1.68 -15.83
N ALA A 34 1.01 -3.00 -15.84
CA ALA A 34 0.19 -3.67 -16.84
C ALA A 34 -1.31 -3.43 -16.57
N ASP A 35 -1.69 -3.36 -15.30
CA ASP A 35 -3.04 -3.00 -14.84
C ASP A 35 -2.96 -2.19 -13.53
N THR A 36 -3.94 -1.33 -13.30
CA THR A 36 -4.11 -0.55 -12.06
C THR A 36 -5.48 -0.79 -11.41
N GLY A 37 -6.25 -1.74 -11.94
CA GLY A 37 -7.57 -2.13 -11.47
C GLY A 37 -8.70 -1.24 -11.98
N GLY A 38 -8.42 -0.38 -12.98
CA GLY A 38 -9.42 0.49 -13.61
C GLY A 38 -9.94 1.66 -12.75
N GLY A 39 -9.44 1.83 -11.53
CA GLY A 39 -9.79 2.93 -10.63
C GLY A 39 -8.99 4.22 -10.86
N SER A 40 -9.32 5.26 -10.08
CA SER A 40 -8.59 6.54 -10.06
C SER A 40 -7.74 6.73 -8.80
N GLN A 41 -7.65 5.70 -7.96
CA GLN A 41 -6.80 5.65 -6.78
C GLN A 41 -6.05 4.33 -6.73
N LEU A 42 -4.73 4.40 -6.51
CA LEU A 42 -3.88 3.24 -6.39
C LEU A 42 -2.94 3.40 -5.20
N ILE A 43 -2.75 2.32 -4.43
CA ILE A 43 -1.68 2.17 -3.46
C ILE A 43 -0.67 1.20 -4.06
N THR A 44 0.60 1.55 -4.07
CA THR A 44 1.69 0.63 -4.45
C THR A 44 2.58 0.38 -3.24
N ALA A 45 2.73 -0.86 -2.82
CA ALA A 45 3.69 -1.28 -1.79
C ALA A 45 4.84 -2.04 -2.47
N GLN A 46 5.99 -1.36 -2.61
CA GLN A 46 7.15 -1.84 -3.36
C GLN A 46 8.27 -2.25 -2.41
N ALA A 47 8.76 -3.48 -2.56
CA ALA A 47 9.99 -3.96 -1.96
C ALA A 47 11.14 -3.94 -2.97
N ASP A 48 12.39 -3.87 -2.50
CA ASP A 48 13.55 -3.94 -3.40
C ASP A 48 13.66 -5.33 -4.06
N ARG A 49 13.49 -6.39 -3.26
CA ARG A 49 13.60 -7.79 -3.69
C ARG A 49 12.56 -8.66 -2.99
N ALA A 50 12.35 -9.87 -3.49
CA ALA A 50 11.38 -10.81 -2.94
C ALA A 50 11.70 -11.23 -1.49
N ASP A 51 12.96 -11.22 -1.07
CA ASP A 51 13.37 -11.57 0.30
C ASP A 51 13.33 -10.37 1.28
N SER A 52 12.91 -9.20 0.81
CA SER A 52 12.93 -7.97 1.62
C SER A 52 11.75 -7.91 2.59
N THR A 53 12.02 -7.54 3.83
CA THR A 53 11.00 -7.34 4.88
C THR A 53 10.56 -5.88 5.02
N SER A 54 11.11 -4.99 4.19
CA SER A 54 10.82 -3.55 4.18
C SER A 54 10.82 -2.99 2.77
N GLY A 55 10.19 -1.83 2.60
CA GLY A 55 10.20 -1.10 1.35
C GLY A 55 9.43 0.21 1.48
N THR A 56 8.74 0.60 0.41
CA THR A 56 8.02 1.88 0.32
C THR A 56 6.57 1.65 -0.08
N LEU A 57 5.65 2.30 0.63
CA LEU A 57 4.26 2.41 0.22
C LEU A 57 4.00 3.82 -0.31
N THR A 58 3.35 3.91 -1.47
CA THR A 58 2.98 5.17 -2.12
C THR A 58 1.52 5.13 -2.53
N TRP A 59 0.78 6.23 -2.36
CA TRP A 59 -0.59 6.34 -2.82
C TRP A 59 -0.74 7.45 -3.87
N TRP A 60 -1.52 7.16 -4.91
CA TRP A 60 -1.55 7.87 -6.18
C TRP A 60 -2.98 8.19 -6.58
N ASP A 61 -3.23 9.42 -7.02
CA ASP A 61 -4.48 9.79 -7.69
C ASP A 61 -4.26 9.88 -9.21
N LEU A 62 -5.19 9.36 -10.00
CA LEU A 62 -5.27 9.62 -11.43
C LEU A 62 -6.01 10.95 -11.64
N LYS A 63 -5.31 11.95 -12.19
CA LYS A 63 -5.85 13.29 -12.48
C LYS A 63 -5.57 13.65 -13.93
N ASP A 64 -6.61 13.97 -14.68
CA ASP A 64 -6.50 14.37 -16.10
C ASP A 64 -5.68 13.37 -16.95
N GLY A 65 -5.84 12.06 -16.67
CA GLY A 65 -5.11 10.99 -17.35
C GLY A 65 -3.68 10.75 -16.87
N GLN A 66 -3.21 11.46 -15.84
CA GLN A 66 -1.86 11.33 -15.28
C GLN A 66 -1.88 10.90 -13.82
N TRP A 67 -1.05 9.93 -13.47
CA TRP A 67 -0.87 9.49 -12.09
C TRP A 67 -0.01 10.47 -11.31
N VAL A 68 -0.57 11.00 -10.21
CA VAL A 68 0.09 11.95 -9.32
C VAL A 68 0.27 11.32 -7.95
N GLN A 69 1.49 11.32 -7.44
CA GLN A 69 1.77 10.88 -6.08
C GLN A 69 1.13 11.83 -5.07
N THR A 70 0.28 11.29 -4.21
CA THR A 70 -0.38 12.05 -3.14
C THR A 70 0.34 11.88 -1.79
N GLY A 71 1.08 10.78 -1.61
CA GLY A 71 1.99 10.63 -0.49
C GLY A 71 2.73 9.30 -0.49
N THR A 72 3.66 9.16 0.45
CA THR A 72 4.50 7.98 0.62
C THR A 72 4.85 7.76 2.09
N ALA A 73 5.24 6.53 2.43
CA ALA A 73 5.75 6.14 3.74
C ALA A 73 6.64 4.89 3.64
N PRO A 74 7.56 4.66 4.59
CA PRO A 74 8.20 3.36 4.75
C PRO A 74 7.15 2.28 5.01
N ALA A 75 7.35 1.12 4.41
CA ALA A 75 6.50 -0.05 4.56
C ALA A 75 7.29 -1.24 5.13
N ARG A 76 6.60 -2.12 5.85
CA ARG A 76 7.11 -3.44 6.26
C ARG A 76 6.25 -4.55 5.69
N PHE A 77 6.90 -5.68 5.45
CA PHE A 77 6.32 -6.87 4.83
C PHE A 77 6.47 -8.09 5.74
N GLY A 78 6.01 -9.23 5.24
CA GLY A 78 6.14 -10.52 5.90
C GLY A 78 7.57 -10.83 6.31
N ALA A 79 7.76 -11.50 7.44
CA ALA A 79 9.07 -11.88 7.95
C ALA A 79 9.88 -12.77 6.99
N ASN A 80 9.20 -13.47 6.08
CA ASN A 80 9.82 -14.29 5.02
C ASN A 80 9.77 -13.61 3.63
N GLY A 81 9.56 -12.29 3.60
CA GLY A 81 9.53 -11.51 2.36
C GLY A 81 8.19 -11.58 1.62
N LEU A 82 8.27 -11.54 0.30
CA LEU A 82 7.16 -11.48 -0.64
C LEU A 82 7.14 -12.75 -1.49
N VAL A 83 5.93 -13.21 -1.86
CA VAL A 83 5.74 -14.35 -2.75
C VAL A 83 4.62 -14.07 -3.73
N GLU A 84 4.70 -14.67 -4.92
CA GLU A 84 3.63 -14.57 -5.91
C GLU A 84 2.28 -14.95 -5.29
N GLY A 85 1.31 -14.05 -5.32
CA GLY A 85 0.03 -14.22 -4.64
C GLY A 85 -0.65 -15.53 -5.01
N GLY A 86 -0.61 -15.90 -6.30
CA GLY A 86 -1.13 -17.18 -6.81
C GLY A 86 -0.56 -18.43 -6.12
N SER A 87 0.68 -18.36 -5.64
CA SER A 87 1.43 -19.46 -5.03
C SER A 87 1.55 -19.39 -3.51
N ARG A 88 1.07 -18.31 -2.88
CA ARG A 88 1.16 -18.13 -1.42
C ARG A 88 0.42 -19.25 -0.69
N THR A 89 1.03 -19.75 0.38
CA THR A 89 0.45 -20.73 1.31
C THR A 89 0.22 -20.08 2.69
N GLN A 90 -0.80 -20.51 3.42
CA GLN A 90 -1.09 -20.02 4.76
C GLN A 90 0.06 -20.34 5.73
N GLY A 91 0.33 -19.44 6.68
CA GLY A 91 1.37 -19.65 7.71
C GLY A 91 2.81 -19.48 7.23
N THR A 92 3.05 -19.10 5.97
CA THR A 92 4.42 -18.91 5.45
C THR A 92 5.07 -17.58 5.84
N ASN A 93 4.36 -16.69 6.54
CA ASN A 93 4.84 -15.34 6.89
C ASN A 93 5.35 -14.50 5.70
N THR A 94 4.82 -14.76 4.50
CA THR A 94 5.12 -14.00 3.28
C THR A 94 3.99 -13.05 2.94
N THR A 95 4.30 -11.88 2.39
CA THR A 95 3.32 -10.95 1.81
C THR A 95 2.99 -11.37 0.38
N PRO A 96 1.70 -11.54 0.01
CA PRO A 96 1.34 -11.88 -1.36
C PRO A 96 1.51 -10.69 -2.30
N THR A 97 2.30 -10.85 -3.36
CA THR A 97 2.36 -9.88 -4.45
C THR A 97 1.13 -10.00 -5.35
N GLY A 98 0.78 -8.92 -6.04
CA GLY A 98 -0.39 -8.85 -6.91
C GLY A 98 -1.14 -7.54 -6.77
N LEU A 99 -2.27 -7.45 -7.48
CA LEU A 99 -3.20 -6.32 -7.46
C LEU A 99 -4.51 -6.73 -6.77
N TYR A 100 -4.90 -5.98 -5.75
CA TYR A 100 -6.00 -6.34 -4.86
C TYR A 100 -6.99 -5.19 -4.67
N SER A 101 -8.27 -5.52 -4.51
CA SER A 101 -9.28 -4.56 -4.07
C SER A 101 -9.09 -4.18 -2.59
N VAL A 102 -9.76 -3.10 -2.16
CA VAL A 102 -9.84 -2.69 -0.75
C VAL A 102 -11.30 -2.73 -0.30
N PRO A 103 -11.77 -3.85 0.30
CA PRO A 103 -13.18 -4.01 0.64
C PRO A 103 -13.71 -2.99 1.66
N PHE A 104 -13.00 -2.81 2.78
CA PHE A 104 -13.37 -1.88 3.85
C PHE A 104 -12.17 -1.58 4.76
N GLY A 105 -12.30 -0.53 5.57
CA GLY A 105 -11.41 -0.24 6.70
C GLY A 105 -11.95 -0.76 8.02
N PHE A 106 -11.07 -0.92 9.00
CA PHE A 106 -11.47 -1.26 10.36
C PHE A 106 -10.45 -0.75 11.37
N GLY A 107 -10.82 -0.76 12.64
CA GLY A 107 -9.86 -0.55 13.72
C GLY A 107 -10.49 -0.43 15.08
N ILE A 108 -9.62 -0.46 16.08
CA ILE A 108 -9.97 -0.34 17.51
C ILE A 108 -10.33 1.11 17.84
N LYS A 109 -9.67 2.07 17.18
CA LYS A 109 -10.07 3.48 17.27
C LYS A 109 -11.12 3.80 16.23
N THR A 110 -11.97 4.79 16.56
CA THR A 110 -12.88 5.41 15.61
C THR A 110 -12.11 5.92 14.40
N ALA A 111 -12.69 5.76 13.20
CA ALA A 111 -12.10 6.24 11.97
C ALA A 111 -11.63 7.70 12.09
N PRO A 112 -10.45 8.07 11.54
CA PRO A 112 -10.03 9.45 11.44
C PRO A 112 -11.09 10.30 10.74
N SER A 113 -11.29 11.54 11.21
CA SER A 113 -12.22 12.47 10.57
C SER A 113 -11.90 12.64 9.08
N GLY A 114 -12.92 12.55 8.22
CA GLY A 114 -12.77 12.57 6.76
C GLY A 114 -12.62 11.19 6.10
N THR A 115 -12.59 10.09 6.87
CA THR A 115 -12.65 8.73 6.31
C THR A 115 -13.99 8.50 5.65
N SER A 116 -13.99 8.08 4.37
CA SER A 116 -15.21 7.89 3.58
C SER A 116 -15.50 6.43 3.22
N ILE A 117 -14.50 5.55 3.33
CA ILE A 117 -14.68 4.10 3.18
C ILE A 117 -15.49 3.51 4.33
N GLU A 118 -16.24 2.44 4.05
CA GLU A 118 -16.87 1.63 5.10
C GLU A 118 -15.81 1.32 6.15
N TYR A 119 -16.11 1.66 7.41
CA TYR A 119 -15.17 1.50 8.52
C TYR A 119 -15.83 0.75 9.66
N ARG A 120 -15.30 -0.43 9.97
CA ARG A 120 -15.83 -1.30 11.03
C ARG A 120 -15.08 -1.07 12.34
N ALA A 121 -15.81 -0.80 13.41
CA ALA A 121 -15.24 -0.77 14.75
C ALA A 121 -14.92 -2.20 15.21
N VAL A 122 -13.69 -2.42 15.67
CA VAL A 122 -13.28 -3.66 16.34
C VAL A 122 -13.94 -3.69 17.73
N LYS A 123 -14.56 -4.82 18.07
CA LYS A 123 -15.15 -5.12 19.38
C LYS A 123 -14.43 -6.31 19.99
N ASP A 124 -14.70 -6.56 21.27
CA ASP A 124 -14.19 -7.75 21.98
C ASP A 124 -14.66 -9.08 21.34
N SER A 125 -15.76 -9.07 20.61
CA SER A 125 -16.28 -10.22 19.87
C SER A 125 -15.82 -10.29 18.41
N SER A 126 -14.98 -9.37 17.93
CA SER A 126 -14.55 -9.30 16.53
C SER A 126 -13.35 -10.20 16.24
N TRP A 127 -13.49 -11.04 15.21
CA TRP A 127 -12.47 -11.97 14.76
C TRP A 127 -12.29 -11.92 13.25
N TRP A 128 -11.11 -12.32 12.79
CA TRP A 128 -10.92 -12.77 11.42
C TRP A 128 -10.71 -14.27 11.39
N CYS A 129 -11.67 -15.01 10.85
CA CYS A 129 -11.59 -16.45 10.78
C CYS A 129 -10.57 -16.86 9.71
N GLN A 130 -9.47 -17.52 10.12
CA GLN A 130 -8.45 -18.05 9.21
C GLN A 130 -8.46 -19.59 9.18
N ASP A 131 -9.45 -20.21 9.80
CA ASP A 131 -9.59 -21.66 9.85
C ASP A 131 -10.02 -22.24 8.49
N ASN A 132 -9.16 -23.12 7.94
CA ASN A 132 -9.39 -23.79 6.67
C ASN A 132 -10.54 -24.80 6.69
N ASP A 133 -11.06 -25.19 7.84
CA ASP A 133 -12.20 -26.10 7.94
C ASP A 133 -13.53 -25.33 8.10
N SER A 134 -13.47 -24.04 8.45
CA SER A 134 -14.67 -23.23 8.68
C SER A 134 -15.37 -22.83 7.38
N THR A 135 -16.69 -22.71 7.44
CA THR A 135 -17.51 -22.06 6.41
C THR A 135 -17.23 -20.55 6.30
N SER A 136 -16.68 -19.95 7.35
CA SER A 136 -16.33 -18.53 7.43
C SER A 136 -14.86 -18.24 7.10
N TYR A 137 -14.15 -19.15 6.41
CA TYR A 137 -12.75 -18.97 6.06
C TYR A 137 -12.48 -17.65 5.32
N ASN A 138 -11.49 -16.92 5.80
CA ASN A 138 -11.07 -15.59 5.34
C ASN A 138 -12.21 -14.56 5.40
N ARG A 139 -12.93 -14.51 6.53
CA ARG A 139 -14.01 -13.54 6.79
C ARG A 139 -13.85 -12.88 8.14
N TRP A 140 -14.27 -11.62 8.21
CA TRP A 140 -14.64 -10.99 9.47
C TRP A 140 -15.87 -11.68 10.04
N VAL A 141 -15.81 -12.07 11.32
CA VAL A 141 -16.92 -12.65 12.06
C VAL A 141 -17.04 -11.98 13.42
N ASP A 142 -18.28 -11.82 13.90
CA ASP A 142 -18.61 -11.14 15.14
C ASP A 142 -19.97 -11.66 15.65
N PRO A 143 -20.00 -12.67 16.55
CA PRO A 143 -18.88 -13.35 17.22
C PRO A 143 -18.22 -14.45 16.36
N LEU A 144 -17.18 -15.10 16.91
CA LEU A 144 -16.53 -16.28 16.31
C LEU A 144 -17.53 -17.46 16.24
N PRO A 145 -17.77 -18.06 15.06
CA PRO A 145 -18.67 -19.20 14.92
C PRO A 145 -18.02 -20.49 15.46
N GLY A 146 -18.84 -21.44 15.91
CA GLY A 146 -18.34 -22.69 16.51
C GLY A 146 -17.58 -23.62 15.56
N ASP A 147 -17.69 -23.43 14.25
CA ASP A 147 -16.92 -24.16 13.23
C ASP A 147 -15.58 -23.48 12.89
N CYS A 148 -15.26 -22.34 13.51
CA CYS A 148 -13.99 -21.64 13.33
C CYS A 148 -13.18 -21.68 14.63
N ARG A 149 -12.02 -22.36 14.59
CA ARG A 149 -11.15 -22.50 15.76
C ARG A 149 -10.46 -21.17 16.07
N GLU A 150 -10.50 -20.78 17.34
CA GLU A 150 -9.78 -19.62 17.88
C GLU A 150 -8.27 -19.74 17.66
N THR A 151 -7.68 -20.93 17.84
CA THR A 151 -6.24 -21.16 17.62
C THR A 151 -5.79 -20.95 16.17
N GLU A 152 -6.73 -20.99 15.23
CA GLU A 152 -6.51 -20.81 13.79
C GLU A 152 -7.04 -19.44 13.31
N SER A 153 -7.33 -18.50 14.20
CA SER A 153 -7.99 -17.24 13.85
C SER A 153 -7.44 -16.06 14.63
N GLU A 154 -7.60 -14.86 14.07
CA GLU A 154 -7.11 -13.64 14.70
C GLU A 154 -8.20 -12.99 15.53
N HIS A 155 -7.99 -12.89 16.84
CA HIS A 155 -8.80 -12.07 17.73
C HIS A 155 -8.42 -10.60 17.55
N LEU A 156 -9.23 -9.83 16.83
CA LEU A 156 -8.79 -8.54 16.31
C LEU A 156 -8.48 -7.52 17.41
N VAL A 157 -9.17 -7.58 18.54
CA VAL A 157 -8.93 -6.67 19.67
C VAL A 157 -7.57 -6.92 20.34
N SER A 158 -6.99 -8.13 20.22
CA SER A 158 -5.70 -8.47 20.83
C SER A 158 -4.51 -7.76 20.18
N TYR A 159 -4.68 -7.22 18.96
CA TYR A 159 -3.64 -6.52 18.21
C TYR A 159 -3.80 -5.00 18.35
N SER A 160 -3.83 -4.52 19.60
CA SER A 160 -4.17 -3.13 19.96
C SER A 160 -3.36 -2.06 19.22
N THR A 161 -2.09 -2.33 18.93
CA THR A 161 -1.21 -1.43 18.19
C THR A 161 -1.48 -1.52 16.69
N GLN A 162 -1.35 -2.72 16.12
CA GLN A 162 -1.40 -2.97 14.69
C GLN A 162 -2.76 -2.56 14.12
N TYR A 163 -3.85 -2.94 14.78
CA TYR A 163 -5.22 -2.65 14.36
C TYR A 163 -5.81 -1.43 15.07
N THR A 164 -4.96 -0.50 15.51
CA THR A 164 -5.42 0.86 15.80
C THR A 164 -6.20 1.42 14.60
N TYR A 165 -5.65 1.22 13.39
CA TYR A 165 -6.26 1.51 12.09
C TYR A 165 -5.80 0.48 11.05
N ALA A 166 -6.70 0.02 10.18
CA ALA A 166 -6.38 -0.93 9.12
C ALA A 166 -7.31 -0.78 7.90
N LEU A 167 -6.84 -1.30 6.77
CA LEU A 167 -7.61 -1.57 5.55
C LEU A 167 -7.51 -3.06 5.22
N VAL A 168 -8.61 -3.66 4.79
CA VAL A 168 -8.58 -5.01 4.22
C VAL A 168 -7.93 -4.96 2.84
N ILE A 169 -6.93 -5.81 2.62
CA ILE A 169 -6.39 -6.08 1.28
C ILE A 169 -7.11 -7.33 0.78
N GLY A 170 -7.79 -7.23 -0.37
CA GLY A 170 -8.64 -8.27 -0.95
C GLY A 170 -7.94 -9.55 -1.41
N PHE A 171 -6.75 -9.87 -0.88
CA PHE A 171 -6.07 -11.13 -1.16
C PHE A 171 -6.92 -12.32 -0.72
N ASN A 172 -7.15 -13.23 -1.67
CA ASN A 172 -7.91 -14.46 -1.44
C ASN A 172 -9.32 -14.21 -0.85
N TYR A 173 -9.92 -13.04 -1.09
CA TYR A 173 -11.11 -12.60 -0.36
C TYR A 173 -12.42 -12.97 -1.04
N ASP A 174 -12.65 -12.54 -2.29
CA ASP A 174 -13.96 -12.67 -2.95
C ASP A 174 -14.43 -14.13 -3.07
N LYS A 175 -13.52 -15.00 -3.53
CA LYS A 175 -13.72 -16.45 -3.62
C LYS A 175 -12.52 -17.13 -2.98
N PRO A 176 -12.54 -17.34 -1.65
CA PRO A 176 -11.37 -17.79 -0.93
C PRO A 176 -11.04 -19.23 -1.30
N VAL A 177 -9.78 -19.46 -1.66
CA VAL A 177 -9.21 -20.79 -1.84
C VAL A 177 -8.50 -21.16 -0.54
N ARG A 178 -8.93 -22.26 0.06
CA ARG A 178 -8.37 -22.80 1.31
C ARG A 178 -6.87 -23.09 1.14
N GLY A 179 -6.10 -22.88 2.20
CA GLY A 179 -4.66 -23.11 2.27
C GLY A 179 -3.80 -21.99 1.70
N ARG A 180 -4.36 -20.99 1.00
CA ARG A 180 -3.59 -19.84 0.47
C ARG A 180 -3.34 -18.73 1.50
N GLY A 181 -4.05 -18.81 2.62
CA GLY A 181 -4.00 -17.85 3.72
C GLY A 181 -5.11 -16.82 3.65
N ALA A 182 -5.22 -16.10 4.76
CA ALA A 182 -6.32 -15.18 5.06
C ALA A 182 -5.76 -13.94 5.78
N GLY A 183 -6.61 -12.94 6.00
CA GLY A 183 -6.32 -11.82 6.91
C GLY A 183 -5.13 -10.96 6.49
N ILE A 184 -5.02 -10.64 5.20
CA ILE A 184 -3.98 -9.71 4.72
C ILE A 184 -4.52 -8.29 4.77
N PHE A 185 -3.84 -7.46 5.54
CA PHE A 185 -4.27 -6.09 5.82
C PHE A 185 -3.14 -5.09 5.53
N LEU A 186 -3.53 -3.85 5.29
CA LEU A 186 -2.66 -2.69 5.44
C LEU A 186 -2.94 -2.08 6.81
N HIS A 187 -1.96 -2.04 7.72
CA HIS A 187 -2.20 -1.65 9.11
C HIS A 187 -1.05 -0.83 9.73
N VAL A 188 -1.24 -0.37 10.97
CA VAL A 188 -0.23 0.41 11.71
C VAL A 188 0.96 -0.48 12.08
N ASN A 189 2.18 0.05 12.01
CA ASN A 189 3.39 -0.66 12.39
C ASN A 189 3.30 -1.28 13.79
N GLY A 190 3.66 -2.57 13.88
CA GLY A 190 4.08 -3.21 15.13
C GLY A 190 5.58 -3.03 15.38
N THR A 191 6.16 -3.91 16.20
CA THR A 191 7.58 -3.85 16.56
C THR A 191 8.53 -4.36 15.48
N GLY A 192 8.07 -5.18 14.53
CA GLY A 192 8.93 -5.82 13.52
C GLY A 192 8.25 -6.01 12.16
N ALA A 193 8.74 -7.02 11.41
CA ALA A 193 8.11 -7.53 10.20
C ALA A 193 6.72 -8.14 10.52
N THR A 194 5.88 -8.27 9.50
CA THR A 194 4.51 -8.79 9.65
C THR A 194 4.46 -10.31 9.45
N ALA A 195 3.28 -10.92 9.65
CA ALA A 195 3.01 -12.30 9.24
C ALA A 195 2.54 -12.43 7.77
N GLY A 196 2.61 -11.33 7.00
CA GLY A 196 2.19 -11.27 5.59
C GLY A 196 1.42 -10.00 5.22
N CYS A 197 0.94 -9.25 6.20
CA CYS A 197 0.38 -7.92 5.99
C CYS A 197 1.41 -6.92 5.43
N VAL A 198 0.91 -5.76 5.01
CA VAL A 198 1.73 -4.56 4.82
C VAL A 198 1.51 -3.65 6.02
N SER A 199 2.58 -3.12 6.62
CA SER A 199 2.41 -2.13 7.70
C SER A 199 3.13 -0.82 7.44
N VAL A 200 2.56 0.28 7.93
CA VAL A 200 3.07 1.65 7.78
C VAL A 200 2.99 2.42 9.10
N PRO A 201 3.71 3.54 9.25
CA PRO A 201 3.53 4.44 10.40
C PRO A 201 2.07 4.89 10.59
N GLN A 202 1.65 5.12 11.83
CA GLN A 202 0.25 5.47 12.14
C GLN A 202 -0.21 6.74 11.41
N ASP A 203 0.64 7.77 11.35
CA ASP A 203 0.33 9.03 10.65
C ASP A 203 0.09 8.80 9.14
N ALA A 204 0.83 7.87 8.53
CA ALA A 204 0.61 7.47 7.15
C ALA A 204 -0.71 6.72 7.00
N MET A 205 -1.01 5.78 7.90
CA MET A 205 -2.27 5.04 7.90
C MET A 205 -3.48 5.98 8.01
N GLU A 206 -3.42 6.98 8.89
CA GLU A 206 -4.47 7.99 9.04
C GLU A 206 -4.66 8.82 7.77
N ARG A 207 -3.56 9.21 7.10
CA ARG A 207 -3.63 9.94 5.82
C ARG A 207 -4.23 9.08 4.72
N ILE A 208 -3.87 7.80 4.67
CA ILE A 208 -4.42 6.84 3.70
C ILE A 208 -5.93 6.67 3.92
N LEU A 209 -6.40 6.47 5.15
CA LEU A 209 -7.84 6.34 5.45
C LEU A 209 -8.66 7.57 5.04
N ARG A 210 -8.12 8.77 5.24
CA ARG A 210 -8.76 10.03 4.77
C ARG A 210 -8.71 10.19 3.26
N TRP A 211 -7.72 9.58 2.61
CA TRP A 211 -7.50 9.69 1.18
C TRP A 211 -8.33 8.68 0.37
N VAL A 212 -8.56 7.47 0.88
CA VAL A 212 -9.33 6.44 0.19
C VAL A 212 -10.80 6.85 0.03
N VAL A 213 -11.28 6.81 -1.21
CA VAL A 213 -12.67 7.10 -1.58
C VAL A 213 -13.28 5.87 -2.25
N PRO A 214 -14.35 5.24 -1.69
CA PRO A 214 -14.95 4.02 -2.24
C PRO A 214 -15.35 4.11 -3.71
N GLY A 215 -15.94 5.23 -4.12
CA GLY A 215 -16.38 5.47 -5.49
C GLY A 215 -15.26 5.59 -6.52
N LYS A 216 -13.99 5.69 -6.09
CA LYS A 216 -12.83 5.77 -6.97
C LYS A 216 -12.19 4.41 -7.29
N GLN A 217 -12.76 3.31 -6.79
CA GLN A 217 -12.28 1.93 -6.99
C GLN A 217 -10.79 1.81 -6.63
N VAL A 218 -10.47 2.07 -5.36
CA VAL A 218 -9.09 1.97 -4.88
C VAL A 218 -8.57 0.53 -4.98
N HIS A 219 -7.34 0.39 -5.45
CA HIS A 219 -6.62 -0.88 -5.47
C HIS A 219 -5.29 -0.77 -4.70
N VAL A 220 -4.78 -1.91 -4.25
CA VAL A 220 -3.46 -2.06 -3.64
C VAL A 220 -2.66 -3.02 -4.51
N ALA A 221 -1.58 -2.53 -5.10
CA ALA A 221 -0.59 -3.34 -5.78
C ALA A 221 0.61 -3.59 -4.84
N ILE A 222 1.03 -4.85 -4.72
CA ILE A 222 2.17 -5.25 -3.89
C ILE A 222 3.16 -6.00 -4.77
N GLY A 223 4.45 -5.66 -4.69
CA GLY A 223 5.45 -6.34 -5.50
C GLY A 223 6.85 -5.80 -5.30
N THR A 224 7.75 -6.23 -6.18
CA THR A 224 9.16 -5.83 -6.16
C THR A 224 9.46 -4.74 -7.19
N VAL A 225 10.67 -4.18 -7.15
CA VAL A 225 11.18 -3.26 -8.17
C VAL A 225 11.28 -3.95 -9.53
N ASP A 226 11.78 -5.18 -9.55
CA ASP A 226 12.00 -5.97 -10.76
C ASP A 226 11.74 -7.48 -10.53
N GLY A 227 12.03 -8.30 -11.54
CA GLY A 227 11.93 -9.76 -11.47
C GLY A 227 10.52 -10.32 -11.67
N ALA A 228 10.33 -11.57 -11.23
CA ALA A 228 9.07 -12.31 -11.44
C ALA A 228 7.89 -11.71 -10.68
N THR A 229 8.15 -10.97 -9.60
CA THR A 229 7.17 -10.35 -8.72
C THR A 229 7.09 -8.82 -8.90
N ALA A 230 7.68 -8.28 -9.97
CA ALA A 230 7.76 -6.83 -10.19
C ALA A 230 6.37 -6.19 -10.26
N LEU A 231 6.21 -5.00 -9.67
CA LEU A 231 4.95 -4.26 -9.73
C LEU A 231 4.48 -3.96 -11.16
N THR A 232 5.41 -3.80 -12.11
CA THR A 232 5.10 -3.53 -13.52
C THR A 232 4.43 -4.69 -14.26
N ARG A 233 4.38 -5.88 -13.65
CA ARG A 233 3.70 -7.07 -14.21
C ARG A 233 2.22 -7.15 -13.87
N TYR A 234 1.80 -6.43 -12.83
CA TYR A 234 0.41 -6.38 -12.40
C TYR A 234 -0.28 -5.16 -12.95
#